data_AF-A0A972ZMX5-F1
#
_entry.id   AF-A0A972ZMX5-F1
#
_cell.length_a   1.000
_cell.length_b   1.000
_cell.length_c   1.000
_cell.angle_alpha   90.00
_cell.angle_beta   90.00
_cell.angle_gamma   90.00
#
_symmetry.space_group_name_H-M   'P 1'
#
loop_
_entity.id
_entity.type
_entity.pdbx_description
1 polymer ?
#
loop_
_entity_poly.entity_id
_entity_poly.type
_entity_poly.pdbx_seq_one_letter_code
_entity_poly.pdbx_strand_id
1 'polypeptide(L)' 'GNYNLDLSERRAQAVVGQLTASGGLSARMVSFGSFGENVVAIQTDDGVRTGGNRRVEIDVAN' A
#
# COMPACT_ATOMS: atom_id res chain seq x y z
N GLY A 1 -0.27 -4.51 15.84
CA GLY A 1 0.68 -3.47 16.30
C GLY A 1 0.72 -2.35 15.28
N ASN A 2 0.72 -1.09 15.72
CA ASN A 2 0.55 0.07 14.83
C ASN A 2 1.68 0.28 13.81
N TYR A 3 2.90 -0.20 14.09
CA TYR A 3 4.05 0.06 13.22
C TYR A 3 3.86 -0.37 11.75
N ASN A 4 3.41 -1.61 11.51
CA ASN A 4 3.25 -2.12 10.16
C ASN A 4 2.05 -1.49 9.44
N LEU A 5 1.03 -1.09 10.19
CA LEU A 5 -0.10 -0.32 9.67
C LEU A 5 0.37 1.06 9.19
N ASP A 6 1.07 1.81 10.04
CA ASP A 6 1.60 3.14 9.71
C ASP A 6 2.63 3.11 8.58
N LEU A 7 3.45 2.04 8.52
CA LEU A 7 4.43 1.86 7.45
C LEU A 7 3.75 1.57 6.11
N SER A 8 2.71 0.72 6.11
CA SER A 8 1.98 0.41 4.87
C SER A 8 1.14 1.60 4.40
N GLU A 9 0.58 2.39 5.31
CA GLU A 9 -0.12 3.64 4.97
C GLU A 9 0.82 4.68 4.32
N ARG A 10 2.01 4.90 4.90
CA ARG A 10 3.03 5.79 4.29
C ARG A 10 3.46 5.37 2.90
N ARG A 11 3.53 4.06 2.63
CA ARG A 11 3.82 3.53 1.29
C ARG A 11 2.68 3.83 0.31
N ALA A 12 1.44 3.59 0.71
CA ALA A 12 0.27 3.91 -0.11
C ALA A 12 0.23 5.41 -0.44
N GLN A 13 0.43 6.26 0.56
CA GLN A 13 0.48 7.72 0.39
C GLN A 13 1.58 8.17 -0.58
N ALA A 14 2.78 7.58 -0.51
CA ALA A 14 3.87 7.91 -1.43
C ALA A 14 3.54 7.57 -2.89
N VAL A 15 2.89 6.44 -3.13
CA VAL A 15 2.43 6.04 -4.48
C VAL A 15 1.37 7.00 -5.00
N VAL A 16 0.35 7.32 -4.18
CA VAL A 16 -0.69 8.30 -4.56
C VAL A 16 -0.08 9.67 -4.85
N GLY A 17 0.88 10.12 -4.05
CA GLY A 17 1.60 11.37 -4.28
C GLY A 17 2.30 11.41 -5.64
N GLN A 18 2.95 10.33 -6.06
CA GLN A 18 3.57 10.24 -7.38
C GLN A 18 2.55 10.21 -8.53
N LEU A 19 1.46 9.45 -8.39
CA LEU A 19 0.42 9.36 -9.43
C LEU A 19 -0.33 10.68 -9.62
N THR A 20 -0.54 11.43 -8.54
CA THR A 20 -1.16 12.75 -8.59
C THR A 20 -0.20 13.82 -9.11
N ALA A 21 1.07 13.82 -8.68
CA ALA A 21 2.08 14.78 -9.13
C ALA A 21 2.44 14.64 -10.62
N SER A 22 2.42 13.42 -11.16
CA SER A 22 2.64 13.18 -12.59
C SER A 22 1.49 13.65 -13.48
N GLY A 23 0.38 14.12 -12.90
CA GLY A 23 -0.80 14.60 -13.62
C GLY A 23 -1.72 13.50 -14.16
N GLY A 24 -1.39 12.23 -13.89
CA GLY A 24 -2.15 11.07 -14.40
C GLY A 24 -3.45 10.78 -13.66
N LEU A 25 -3.58 11.22 -12.40
CA LEU A 25 -4.79 11.05 -11.60
C LEU A 25 -5.12 12.30 -10.77
N SER A 26 -6.41 12.64 -10.71
CA SER A 26 -6.90 13.59 -9.70
C SER A 26 -6.91 12.93 -8.33
N ALA A 27 -6.43 13.62 -7.30
CA ALA A 27 -6.50 13.15 -5.92
C ALA A 27 -7.95 12.86 -5.46
N ARG A 28 -8.95 13.49 -6.08
CA ARG A 28 -10.38 13.25 -5.80
C ARG A 28 -10.88 11.89 -6.30
N MET A 29 -10.15 11.25 -7.21
CA MET A 29 -10.52 9.94 -7.79
C MET A 29 -9.86 8.78 -7.05
N VAL A 30 -9.07 9.05 -6.02
CA VAL A 30 -8.27 8.03 -5.34
C VAL A 30 -8.73 7.87 -3.91
N SER A 31 -9.01 6.63 -3.53
CA SER A 31 -9.07 6.21 -2.13
C SER A 31 -7.86 5.32 -1.86
N PHE A 32 -7.26 5.42 -0.67
CA PHE A 32 -6.15 4.57 -0.26
C PHE A 32 -6.27 4.21 1.22
N GLY A 33 -5.60 3.13 1.61
CA GLY A 33 -5.58 2.64 2.99
C GLY A 33 -4.46 1.64 3.19
N SER A 34 -4.48 0.96 4.32
CA SER A 34 -3.42 0.04 4.74
C SER A 34 -3.98 -1.25 5.34
N PHE A 35 -3.32 -2.38 5.05
CA PHE A 35 -3.68 -3.69 5.59
C PHE A 35 -2.69 -4.20 6.65
N GLY A 36 -1.58 -3.47 6.87
CA GLY A 36 -0.51 -3.93 7.76
C GLY A 36 0.01 -5.31 7.35
N GLU A 37 0.00 -6.26 8.29
CA GLU A 37 0.37 -7.66 8.07
C GLU A 37 -0.84 -8.61 8.01
N ASN A 38 -2.06 -8.06 7.99
CA ASN A 38 -3.28 -8.87 8.01
C ASN A 38 -3.61 -9.49 6.64
N VAL A 39 -3.02 -8.95 5.56
CA VAL A 39 -3.26 -9.40 4.17
C VAL A 39 -1.92 -9.62 3.47
N VAL A 40 -1.33 -10.78 3.68
CA VAL A 40 -0.08 -11.19 3.03
C VAL A 40 -0.35 -11.78 1.64
N ALA A 41 0.49 -11.46 0.66
CA ALA A 41 0.45 -12.13 -0.65
C ALA A 41 1.14 -13.49 -0.60
N ILE A 42 2.15 -13.61 0.26
CA ILE A 42 2.93 -14.83 0.46
C ILE A 42 2.87 -15.15 1.95
N GLN A 43 2.36 -16.33 2.29
CA GLN A 43 2.44 -16.83 3.65
C GLN A 43 3.90 -17.08 4.02
N THR A 44 4.32 -16.54 5.15
CA THR A 44 5.68 -16.66 5.65
C THR A 44 5.65 -16.85 7.16
N ASP A 45 6.66 -17.51 7.71
CA ASP A 45 6.83 -17.60 9.16
C ASP A 45 7.02 -16.21 9.77
N ASP A 46 6.74 -16.09 11.08
CA ASP A 46 6.87 -14.84 11.82
C ASP A 46 8.28 -14.25 11.71
N GLY A 47 8.35 -12.95 11.43
CA GLY A 47 9.61 -12.23 11.29
C GLY A 47 10.31 -12.39 9.94
N VAL A 48 9.80 -13.24 9.04
CA VAL A 48 10.39 -13.44 7.71
C VAL A 48 10.06 -12.27 6.78
N ARG A 49 11.12 -11.69 6.22
CA ARG A 49 11.12 -10.39 5.56
C ARG A 49 11.08 -10.52 4.03
N THR A 50 9.92 -10.81 3.42
CA THR A 50 9.80 -10.97 1.95
C THR A 50 9.48 -9.67 1.19
N GLY A 51 10.03 -9.53 -0.03
CA GLY A 51 9.69 -8.44 -0.95
C GLY A 51 8.21 -8.45 -1.38
N GLY A 52 7.61 -9.65 -1.53
CA GLY A 52 6.22 -9.79 -1.99
C GLY A 52 5.17 -9.23 -1.03
N ASN A 53 5.46 -9.22 0.29
CA ASN A 53 4.56 -8.62 1.29
C ASN A 53 4.83 -7.12 1.51
N ARG A 54 5.87 -6.55 0.87
CA ARG A 54 6.15 -5.09 0.87
C ARG A 54 5.67 -4.46 -0.43
N ARG A 55 4.35 -4.49 -0.65
CA ARG A 55 3.73 -4.02 -1.89
C ARG A 55 2.68 -2.94 -1.64
N VAL A 56 2.37 -2.22 -2.71
CA VAL A 56 1.16 -1.41 -2.85
C VAL A 56 0.41 -1.98 -4.05
N GLU A 57 -0.90 -2.16 -3.91
CA GLU A 57 -1.80 -2.69 -4.93
C GLU A 57 -2.73 -1.56 -5.39
N ILE A 58 -3.02 -1.51 -6.69
CA ILE A 58 -3.86 -0.47 -7.30
C ILE A 58 -4.98 -1.18 -8.05
N ASP A 59 -6.21 -1.02 -7.56
CA ASP A 59 -7.41 -1.50 -8.21
C ASP A 59 -8.15 -0.35 -8.88
N VAL A 60 -8.67 -0.60 -10.08
CA VAL A 60 -9.53 0.34 -10.81
C VAL A 60 -10.97 -0.14 -10.65
N ALA A 61 -11.80 0.66 -9.98
CA ALA A 61 -13.23 0.39 -9.89
C ALA A 61 -13.87 0.58 -11.27
N ASN A 62 -14.67 -0.41 -11.70
CA ASN A 62 -15.50 -0.32 -12.91
C ASN A 62 -16.79 0.44 -12.64
#